data_AF-A0A7X6KV79-F1
#
_entry.id   AF-A0A7X6KV79-F1
#
_cell.length_a   1.000
_cell.length_b   1.000
_cell.length_c   1.000
_cell.angle_alpha   90.00
_cell.angle_beta   90.00
_cell.angle_gamma   90.00
#
_symmetry.space_group_name_H-M   'P 1'
#
loop_
_entity.id
_entity.type
_entity.pdbx_description
1 polymer ?
#
loop_
_entity_poly.entity_id
_entity_poly.type
_entity_poly.pdbx_seq_one_letter_code
_entity_poly.pdbx_strand_id
1 'polypeptide(L)' 'MPSFLQLALRPERRRPSPEPVPVSLRPVFRVGIAVWLVALVVALVLWLTGTTGPHGAWTCGVGALLGVAGLLWARKPGR' A
#
# COMPACT_ATOMS: atom_id res chain seq x y z
N MET A 1 -20.83 26.97 16.68
CA MET A 1 -20.28 25.67 16.22
C MET A 1 -20.53 24.64 17.30
N PRO A 2 -21.06 23.43 17.00
CA PRO A 2 -21.31 22.43 18.03
C PRO A 2 -20.00 21.99 18.70
N SER A 3 -20.07 21.77 20.02
CA SER A 3 -18.93 21.34 20.84
C SER A 3 -18.49 19.92 20.46
N PHE A 4 -17.18 19.66 20.41
CA PHE A 4 -16.60 18.32 20.13
C PHE A 4 -17.13 17.25 21.09
N LEU A 5 -17.36 17.58 22.37
CA LEU A 5 -17.97 16.69 23.36
C LEU A 5 -19.41 16.32 22.98
N GLN A 6 -20.16 17.25 22.41
CA GLN A 6 -21.53 17.02 22.01
C GLN A 6 -21.62 16.09 20.79
N LEU A 7 -20.67 16.16 19.85
CA LEU A 7 -20.59 15.22 18.71
C LEU A 7 -20.13 13.82 19.11
N ALA A 8 -19.33 13.70 20.17
CA ALA A 8 -18.90 12.39 20.70
C ALA A 8 -20.02 11.67 21.45
N LEU A 9 -20.81 12.43 22.24
CA LEU A 9 -21.92 11.88 23.03
C LEU A 9 -23.21 11.67 22.24
N ARG A 10 -23.34 12.27 21.05
CA ARG A 10 -24.52 12.16 20.17
C ARG A 10 -24.11 11.84 18.73
N PRO A 11 -23.67 10.60 18.45
CA PRO A 11 -23.22 10.20 17.11
C PRO A 11 -24.31 10.39 16.03
N GLU A 12 -25.59 10.30 16.39
CA GLU A 12 -26.76 10.53 15.53
C GLU A 12 -26.87 11.95 14.99
N ARG A 13 -26.20 12.93 15.61
CA ARG A 13 -26.10 14.30 15.07
C ARG A 13 -24.95 14.48 14.08
N ARG A 14 -24.13 13.45 13.82
CA ARG A 14 -23.14 13.51 12.74
C ARG A 14 -23.84 13.53 11.40
N ARG A 15 -23.42 14.45 10.53
CA ARG A 15 -23.81 14.42 9.12
C ARG A 15 -23.36 13.08 8.53
N PRO A 16 -24.19 12.42 7.69
CA PRO A 16 -23.77 11.19 7.03
C PRO A 16 -22.43 11.41 6.32
N SER A 17 -21.52 10.45 6.47
CA SER A 17 -20.22 10.48 5.80
C SER A 17 -20.43 10.60 4.30
N PRO A 18 -19.69 11.49 3.60
CA PRO A 18 -19.76 11.56 2.15
C PRO A 18 -19.40 10.19 1.56
N GLU A 19 -20.03 9.87 0.42
CA GLU A 19 -19.72 8.64 -0.29
C GLU A 19 -18.23 8.63 -0.70
N PRO A 20 -17.52 7.50 -0.56
CA PRO A 20 -16.11 7.41 -0.95
C PRO A 20 -15.93 7.80 -2.41
N VAL A 21 -14.98 8.71 -2.66
CA VAL A 21 -14.65 9.11 -4.03
C VAL A 21 -14.05 7.90 -4.77
N PRO A 22 -14.54 7.54 -5.97
CA PRO A 22 -13.98 6.45 -6.74
C PRO A 22 -12.59 6.84 -7.25
N VAL A 23 -11.55 6.39 -6.56
CA VAL A 23 -10.15 6.61 -6.95
C VAL A 23 -9.52 5.34 -7.51
N SER A 24 -8.79 5.47 -8.62
CA SER A 24 -8.07 4.33 -9.18
C SER A 24 -6.75 4.12 -8.44
N LEU A 25 -6.66 3.07 -7.62
CA LEU A 25 -5.43 2.71 -6.89
C LEU A 25 -4.42 1.94 -7.77
N ARG A 26 -4.87 1.39 -8.90
CA ARG A 26 -4.07 0.59 -9.84
C ARG A 26 -2.74 1.24 -10.25
N PRO A 27 -2.67 2.53 -10.65
CA PRO A 27 -1.39 3.15 -11.01
C PRO A 27 -0.41 3.20 -9.84
N VAL A 28 -0.88 3.51 -8.63
CA VAL A 28 -0.04 3.58 -7.42
C VAL A 28 0.61 2.22 -7.13
N PHE A 29 -0.18 1.15 -7.15
CA PHE A 29 0.34 -0.21 -6.96
C PHE A 29 1.37 -0.59 -8.04
N ARG A 30 1.10 -0.28 -9.31
CA ARG A 30 2.04 -0.61 -10.41
C ARG A 30 3.38 0.11 -10.25
N VAL A 31 3.36 1.39 -9.93
CA VAL A 31 4.58 2.18 -9.72
C VAL A 31 5.36 1.61 -8.54
N GLY A 32 4.69 1.34 -7.41
CA GLY A 32 5.34 0.73 -6.24
C GLY A 32 5.97 -0.63 -6.54
N ILE A 33 5.26 -1.52 -7.24
CA ILE A 33 5.81 -2.82 -7.66
C ILE A 33 7.02 -2.65 -8.57
N ALA A 34 6.95 -1.74 -9.55
CA ALA A 34 8.07 -1.49 -10.46
C ALA A 34 9.32 -1.02 -9.72
N VAL A 35 9.16 -0.10 -8.76
CA VAL A 35 10.27 0.36 -7.90
C VAL A 35 10.85 -0.80 -7.08
N TRP A 36 10.01 -1.63 -6.48
CA TRP A 36 10.48 -2.80 -5.72
C TRP A 36 11.23 -3.82 -6.60
N LEU A 37 10.79 -4.04 -7.84
CA LEU A 37 11.47 -4.93 -8.78
C LEU A 37 12.86 -4.39 -9.18
N VAL A 38 12.95 -3.08 -9.45
CA VAL A 38 14.25 -2.45 -9.74
C VAL A 38 15.19 -2.58 -8.53
N ALA A 39 14.70 -2.29 -7.33
CA ALA A 39 15.46 -2.45 -6.10
C ALA A 39 15.89 -3.91 -5.86
N LEU A 40 15.02 -4.88 -6.16
CA LEU A 40 15.34 -6.30 -6.07
C LEU A 40 16.47 -6.70 -7.01
N VAL A 41 16.45 -6.22 -8.25
CA VAL A 41 17.54 -6.48 -9.22
C VAL A 41 18.86 -5.93 -8.69
N VAL A 42 18.88 -4.68 -8.20
CA VAL A 42 20.09 -4.08 -7.62
C VAL A 42 20.59 -4.87 -6.40
N ALA A 43 19.69 -5.23 -5.49
CA ALA A 43 20.04 -5.99 -4.29
C ALA A 43 20.55 -7.40 -4.61
N LEU A 44 19.99 -8.06 -5.62
CA LEU A 44 20.48 -9.35 -6.10
C LEU A 44 21.87 -9.23 -6.71
N VAL A 45 22.12 -8.22 -7.54
CA VAL A 45 23.47 -7.97 -8.09
C VAL A 45 24.47 -7.77 -6.97
N LEU A 46 24.19 -6.89 -6.01
CA LEU A 46 25.07 -6.64 -4.87
C LEU A 46 25.32 -7.87 -3.99
N TRP A 47 24.31 -8.72 -3.82
CA TRP A 47 24.45 -9.97 -3.07
C TRP A 47 25.31 -10.98 -3.82
N LEU A 48 25.08 -11.15 -5.12
CA LEU A 48 25.83 -12.09 -5.97
C LEU A 48 27.28 -11.65 -6.20
N THR A 49 27.57 -10.35 -6.15
CA THR A 49 28.95 -9.82 -6.17
C THR A 49 29.61 -9.82 -4.78
N GLY A 50 28.94 -10.31 -3.75
CA GLY A 50 29.46 -10.40 -2.39
C GLY A 50 29.59 -9.04 -1.67
N THR A 51 28.97 -7.98 -2.20
CA THR A 51 29.03 -6.62 -1.64
C THR A 51 28.11 -6.46 -0.43
N THR A 52 26.98 -7.16 -0.41
CA THR A 52 26.01 -7.13 0.70
C THR A 52 25.45 -8.51 0.99
N GLY A 53 24.84 -8.67 2.17
CA GLY A 53 24.13 -9.90 2.54
C GLY A 53 22.74 -10.04 1.88
N PRO A 54 22.09 -11.20 2.00
CA PRO A 54 20.82 -11.51 1.32
C PRO A 54 19.61 -10.71 1.81
N HIS A 55 19.73 -10.02 2.95
CA HIS A 55 18.61 -9.33 3.60
C HIS A 55 17.97 -8.24 2.72
N GLY A 56 18.79 -7.53 1.93
CA GLY A 56 18.31 -6.52 0.99
C GLY A 56 17.42 -7.13 -0.09
N ALA A 57 17.85 -8.27 -0.67
CA ALA A 57 17.09 -9.00 -1.67
C ALA A 57 15.78 -9.55 -1.08
N TRP A 58 15.80 -10.09 0.14
CA TRP A 58 14.59 -10.61 0.79
C TRP A 58 13.58 -9.50 1.06
N THR A 59 14.02 -8.35 1.57
CA THR A 59 13.16 -7.18 1.81
C THR A 59 12.51 -6.71 0.51
N CYS A 60 13.29 -6.62 -0.57
CA CYS A 60 12.76 -6.21 -1.87
C CYS A 60 11.77 -7.24 -2.44
N GLY A 61 12.06 -8.52 -2.29
CA GLY A 61 11.18 -9.61 -2.71
C GLY A 61 9.84 -9.57 -1.97
N VAL A 62 9.86 -9.41 -0.65
CA VAL A 62 8.63 -9.27 0.17
C VAL A 62 7.85 -8.02 -0.24
N GLY A 63 8.52 -6.87 -0.43
CA GLY A 63 7.87 -5.64 -0.89
C GLY A 63 7.17 -5.79 -2.24
N ALA A 64 7.82 -6.43 -3.21
CA ALA A 64 7.22 -6.72 -4.51
C ALA A 64 6.01 -7.67 -4.38
N LEU A 65 6.13 -8.74 -3.59
CA LEU A 65 5.05 -9.70 -3.34
C LEU A 65 3.83 -9.05 -2.69
N LEU A 66 4.05 -8.22 -1.65
CA LEU A 66 2.98 -7.46 -0.99
C LEU A 66 2.30 -6.48 -1.95
N GLY A 67 3.06 -5.81 -2.82
CA GLY A 67 2.52 -4.95 -3.86
C GLY A 67 1.61 -5.70 -4.83
N VAL A 68 2.05 -6.87 -5.31
CA VAL A 68 1.25 -7.72 -6.20
C VAL A 68 -0.01 -8.24 -5.48
N ALA A 69 0.11 -8.70 -4.24
CA ALA A 69 -1.02 -9.16 -3.44
C ALA A 69 -2.05 -8.04 -3.23
N GLY A 70 -1.60 -6.82 -2.90
CA GLY A 70 -2.45 -5.64 -2.76
C GLY A 70 -3.16 -5.29 -4.07
N LEU A 71 -2.46 -5.39 -5.21
CA LEU A 71 -3.07 -5.16 -6.52
C LEU A 71 -4.13 -6.21 -6.87
N LEU A 72 -3.90 -7.48 -6.54
CA LEU A 72 -4.89 -8.55 -6.75
C LEU A 72 -6.11 -8.37 -5.84
N TRP A 73 -5.90 -7.95 -4.59
CA TRP A 73 -6.98 -7.63 -3.66
C TRP A 73 -7.81 -6.43 -4.15
N ALA A 74 -7.16 -5.35 -4.59
CA ALA A 74 -7.83 -4.16 -5.13
C ALA A 74 -8.56 -4.42 -6.46
N ARG A 75 -8.28 -5.54 -7.14
CA ARG A 75 -9.01 -5.98 -8.34
C ARG A 75 -10.27 -6.77 -8.01
N LYS A 76 -10.40 -7.34 -6.80
CA LYS A 76 -11.64 -8.00 -6.41
C LYS A 76 -12.71 -6.93 -6.25
N PRO A 77 -13.82 -7.00 -7.00
CA PRO A 77 -14.98 -6.15 -6.74
C PRO A 77 -15.40 -6.40 -5.30
N GLY A 78 -15.43 -5.36 -4.47
CA GLY A 78 -16.03 -5.45 -3.15
C GLY A 78 -17.46 -5.97 -3.29
N ARG A 79 -17.81 -7.01 -2.52
CA ARG A 79 -19.20 -7.35 -2.24
C ARG A 79 -19.87 -6.21 -1.49
#